data_AF-A0A2V7I5D5-F1
#
_entry.id   AF-A0A2V7I5D5-F1
#
_cell.length_a   1.000
_cell.length_b   1.000
_cell.length_c   1.000
_cell.angle_alpha   90.00
_cell.angle_beta   90.00
_cell.angle_gamma   90.00
#
_symmetry.space_group_name_H-M   'P 1'
#
loop_
_entity.id
_entity.type
_entity.pdbx_description
1 polymer ?
#
loop_
_entity_poly.entity_id
_entity_poly.type
_entity_poly.pdbx_seq_one_letter_code
_entity_poly.pdbx_strand_id
1 'polypeptide(L)'
;MSEPEPAVLAQEPTASASRRSFSILVTVVCSIIVAIYVGLPLGPLLRDSSPLAQLDRPEDSLERLVTRELDLREAMRHGLAWEWRLYRILTGTADPVREAETWYEELADAIDSDSAALHRAILLAESGDPDRVEEAIAPWKERGESAQRMASWVSAAYLGAPPEPEAGRALIAELRDQLGPDWFSDTLVGRIAARIGDARARSQAESAMVARGRVLHLRLRLLMALVTVLLAAGALALTRMLARPSPVRVAAAPLPPDWSTADGYALFVRGLGAPQAIILVVFFLLRRLSP
;
A
#
# COMPACT_ATOMS: atom_id res chain seq x y z
N MET A 1 -52.91 -58.23 48.92
CA MET A 1 -53.42 -56.87 49.15
C MET A 1 -52.26 -56.10 49.77
N SER A 2 -51.42 -55.44 48.97
CA SER A 2 -51.65 -54.11 48.37
C SER A 2 -51.78 -53.08 49.49
N GLU A 3 -51.02 -51.99 49.59
CA GLU A 3 -50.13 -51.26 48.67
C GLU A 3 -49.36 -50.20 49.51
N PRO A 4 -48.55 -49.27 48.96
CA PRO A 4 -47.19 -49.02 49.42
C PRO A 4 -46.97 -47.65 50.09
N GLU A 5 -45.75 -47.52 50.60
CA GLU A 5 -45.10 -46.32 51.14
C GLU A 5 -45.07 -45.17 50.10
N PRO A 6 -45.54 -43.94 50.41
CA PRO A 6 -45.45 -42.85 49.47
C PRO A 6 -44.01 -42.36 49.37
N ALA A 7 -43.47 -42.52 48.17
CA ALA A 7 -42.19 -42.00 47.72
C ALA A 7 -42.02 -40.52 48.08
N VAL A 8 -40.91 -40.22 48.74
CA VAL A 8 -40.35 -38.87 48.84
C VAL A 8 -40.16 -38.36 47.41
N LEU A 9 -41.01 -37.42 47.01
CA LEU A 9 -40.87 -36.67 45.77
C LEU A 9 -39.52 -35.93 45.84
N ALA A 10 -38.53 -36.44 45.13
CA ALA A 10 -37.35 -35.70 44.77
C ALA A 10 -37.82 -34.47 43.98
N GLN A 11 -37.84 -33.31 44.61
CA GLN A 11 -37.94 -32.04 43.91
C GLN A 11 -36.67 -31.89 43.07
N GLU A 12 -36.79 -32.05 41.75
CA GLU A 12 -35.78 -31.58 40.82
C GLU A 12 -35.61 -30.06 40.99
N PRO A 13 -34.41 -29.53 41.20
CA PRO A 13 -34.20 -28.11 41.15
C PRO A 13 -34.36 -27.66 39.68
N THR A 14 -35.50 -27.06 39.34
CA THR A 14 -35.66 -26.32 38.09
C THR A 14 -34.80 -25.05 38.15
N ALA A 15 -33.50 -25.20 37.90
CA ALA A 15 -32.64 -24.08 37.59
C ALA A 15 -32.94 -23.64 36.15
N SER A 16 -33.91 -22.74 35.98
CA SER A 16 -34.05 -21.98 34.73
C SER A 16 -32.86 -21.03 34.60
N ALA A 17 -31.76 -21.54 34.05
CA ALA A 17 -30.61 -20.72 33.68
C ALA A 17 -31.07 -19.65 32.69
N SER A 18 -31.02 -18.39 33.11
CA SER A 18 -31.23 -17.22 32.27
C SER A 18 -30.29 -17.30 31.06
N ARG A 19 -30.84 -17.58 29.88
CA ARG A 19 -30.12 -17.40 28.61
C ARG A 19 -29.87 -15.90 28.43
N ARG A 20 -28.68 -15.42 28.78
CA ARG A 20 -28.24 -14.08 28.34
C ARG A 20 -27.99 -14.15 26.85
N SER A 21 -29.02 -13.87 26.06
CA SER A 21 -28.87 -13.64 24.64
C SER A 21 -28.09 -12.35 24.41
N PHE A 22 -27.10 -12.38 23.54
CA PHE A 22 -26.41 -11.18 23.13
C PHE A 22 -27.40 -10.23 22.43
N SER A 23 -27.46 -8.96 22.86
CA SER A 23 -28.33 -7.95 22.24
C SER A 23 -28.12 -7.86 20.72
N ILE A 24 -29.14 -8.25 19.95
CA ILE A 24 -29.13 -8.21 18.48
C ILE A 24 -28.79 -6.80 17.98
N LEU A 25 -29.31 -5.77 18.65
CA LEU A 25 -29.06 -4.38 18.33
C LEU A 25 -27.57 -4.02 18.40
N VAL A 26 -26.87 -4.45 19.44
CA VAL A 26 -25.41 -4.21 19.57
C VAL A 26 -24.64 -4.95 18.49
N THR A 27 -25.07 -6.18 18.14
CA THR A 27 -24.43 -6.94 17.06
C THR A 27 -24.63 -6.26 15.70
N VAL A 28 -25.84 -5.78 15.39
CA VAL A 28 -26.13 -5.01 14.17
C VAL A 28 -25.29 -3.73 14.11
N VAL A 29 -25.22 -2.97 15.21
CA VAL A 29 -24.40 -1.75 15.29
C VAL A 29 -22.91 -2.05 15.06
N CYS A 30 -22.36 -3.08 15.71
CA CYS A 30 -20.97 -3.46 15.49
C CYS A 30 -20.74 -4.00 14.05
N SER A 31 -21.70 -4.72 13.45
CA SER A 31 -21.61 -5.15 12.04
C SER A 31 -21.61 -3.96 11.09
N ILE A 32 -22.42 -2.93 11.36
CA ILE A 32 -22.43 -1.68 10.60
C ILE A 32 -21.09 -0.96 10.75
N ILE A 33 -20.54 -0.88 11.96
CA ILE A 33 -19.22 -0.26 12.20
C ILE A 33 -18.11 -1.01 11.45
N VAL A 34 -18.11 -2.34 11.47
CA VAL A 34 -17.15 -3.16 10.70
C VAL A 34 -17.35 -2.95 9.21
N ALA A 35 -18.59 -2.93 8.72
CA ALA A 35 -18.89 -2.68 7.31
C ALA A 35 -18.46 -1.27 6.87
N ILE A 36 -18.66 -0.25 7.72
CA ILE A 36 -18.20 1.12 7.50
C ILE A 36 -16.67 1.16 7.51
N TYR A 37 -16.00 0.49 8.45
CA TYR A 37 -14.54 0.47 8.54
C TYR A 37 -13.89 -0.25 7.35
N VAL A 38 -14.46 -1.37 6.91
CA VAL A 38 -14.01 -2.10 5.72
C VAL A 38 -14.39 -1.36 4.42
N GLY A 39 -15.53 -0.66 4.41
CA GLY A 39 -16.00 0.12 3.27
C GLY A 39 -15.34 1.50 3.12
N LEU A 40 -14.85 2.09 4.21
CA LEU A 40 -14.17 3.39 4.21
C LEU A 40 -12.95 3.46 3.29
N PRO A 41 -12.04 2.48 3.26
CA PRO A 41 -10.94 2.46 2.28
C PRO A 41 -11.41 2.18 0.85
N LEU A 42 -12.60 1.60 0.66
CA LEU A 42 -13.22 1.42 -0.66
C LEU A 42 -13.84 2.71 -1.21
N GLY A 43 -14.26 3.63 -0.35
CA GLY A 43 -14.89 4.90 -0.77
C GLY A 43 -14.00 5.78 -1.67
N PRO A 44 -12.72 6.03 -1.29
CA PRO A 44 -11.76 6.71 -2.15
C PRO A 44 -11.38 5.93 -3.41
N LEU A 45 -11.44 4.59 -3.39
CA LEU A 45 -11.24 3.77 -4.59
C LEU A 45 -12.42 3.87 -5.59
N LEU A 46 -13.58 4.37 -5.15
CA LEU A 46 -14.81 4.52 -5.95
C LEU A 46 -15.09 5.97 -6.36
N ARG A 47 -14.26 6.93 -5.93
CA ARG A 47 -14.34 8.34 -6.31
C ARG A 47 -13.01 8.76 -6.90
N ASP A 48 -13.03 9.32 -8.10
CA ASP A 48 -11.89 10.02 -8.74
C ASP A 48 -11.55 11.30 -7.95
N SER A 49 -11.11 11.14 -6.70
CA SER A 49 -10.65 12.23 -5.86
C SER A 49 -9.14 12.29 -6.03
N SER A 50 -8.62 13.37 -6.61
CA SER A 50 -7.17 13.55 -6.79
C SER A 50 -6.45 13.30 -5.45
N PRO A 51 -5.55 12.30 -5.36
CA PRO A 51 -4.84 11.95 -4.13
C PRO A 51 -4.04 13.12 -3.55
N LEU A 52 -3.64 14.07 -4.40
CA LEU A 52 -2.79 15.21 -4.08
C LEU A 52 -3.51 16.27 -3.23
N ALA A 53 -4.83 16.42 -3.42
CA ALA A 53 -5.63 17.43 -2.71
C ALA A 53 -5.76 17.19 -1.19
N GLN A 54 -5.35 16.01 -0.71
CA GLN A 54 -5.47 15.60 0.70
C GLN A 54 -4.14 15.66 1.46
N LEU A 55 -3.04 16.08 0.83
CA LEU A 55 -1.70 16.02 1.40
C LEU A 55 -1.19 17.42 1.77
N ASP A 56 -0.62 17.56 2.98
CA ASP A 56 -0.03 18.81 3.46
C ASP A 56 1.21 19.23 2.65
N ARG A 57 1.97 18.25 2.14
CA ARG A 57 3.16 18.43 1.30
C ARG A 57 3.08 17.49 0.10
N PRO A 58 2.30 17.84 -0.93
CA PRO A 58 1.99 16.93 -2.04
C PRO A 58 3.24 16.57 -2.85
N GLU A 59 4.15 17.52 -3.06
CA GLU A 59 5.41 17.30 -3.77
C GLU A 59 6.30 16.24 -3.11
N ASP A 60 6.71 16.47 -1.85
CA ASP A 60 7.60 15.55 -1.13
C ASP A 60 6.97 14.15 -0.96
N SER A 61 5.64 14.09 -0.89
CA SER A 61 4.90 12.83 -0.72
C SER A 61 4.82 12.07 -2.03
N LEU A 62 4.55 12.78 -3.14
CA LEU A 62 4.51 12.20 -4.48
C LEU A 62 5.88 11.69 -4.90
N GLU A 63 6.94 12.48 -4.68
CA GLU A 63 8.32 12.08 -4.96
C GLU A 63 8.70 10.79 -4.24
N ARG A 64 8.42 10.71 -2.92
CA ARG A 64 8.70 9.51 -2.13
C ARG A 64 7.87 8.31 -2.56
N LEU A 65 6.62 8.52 -2.95
CA LEU A 65 5.74 7.45 -3.42
C LEU A 65 6.24 6.90 -4.76
N VAL A 66 6.40 7.78 -5.76
CA VAL A 66 6.80 7.43 -7.13
C VAL A 66 8.20 6.82 -7.14
N THR A 67 9.17 7.41 -6.42
CA THR A 67 10.52 6.83 -6.30
C THR A 67 10.48 5.40 -5.76
N ARG A 68 9.72 5.16 -4.69
CA ARG A 68 9.61 3.82 -4.09
C ARG A 68 8.94 2.82 -5.02
N GLU A 69 7.89 3.25 -5.72
CA GLU A 69 7.18 2.40 -6.67
C GLU A 69 8.07 2.03 -7.86
N LEU A 70 8.77 3.00 -8.44
CA LEU A 70 9.62 2.77 -9.60
C LEU A 70 10.90 2.00 -9.25
N ASP A 71 11.52 2.24 -8.08
CA ASP A 71 12.60 1.40 -7.55
C ASP A 71 12.12 -0.05 -7.32
N LEU A 72 10.93 -0.24 -6.76
CA LEU A 72 10.33 -1.57 -6.56
C LEU A 72 10.09 -2.26 -7.91
N ARG A 73 9.54 -1.55 -8.89
CA ARG A 73 9.32 -2.06 -10.25
C ARG A 73 10.64 -2.50 -10.88
N GLU A 74 11.70 -1.71 -10.74
CA GLU A 74 13.01 -2.05 -11.27
C GLU A 74 13.61 -3.29 -10.59
N ALA A 75 13.49 -3.41 -9.27
CA ALA A 75 13.88 -4.62 -8.56
C ALA A 75 13.05 -5.85 -8.94
N MET A 76 11.74 -5.69 -9.18
CA MET A 76 10.85 -6.78 -9.58
C MET A 76 11.09 -7.25 -11.01
N ARG A 77 11.55 -6.39 -11.93
CA ARG A 77 11.98 -6.81 -13.28
C ARG A 77 13.09 -7.87 -13.22
N HIS A 78 13.91 -7.83 -12.18
CA HIS A 78 14.98 -8.78 -11.92
C HIS A 78 14.57 -9.92 -10.97
N GLY A 79 13.29 -9.98 -10.56
CA GLY A 79 12.76 -10.95 -9.61
C GLY A 79 12.18 -12.22 -10.25
N LEU A 80 11.47 -13.02 -9.45
CA LEU A 80 10.82 -14.24 -9.92
C LEU A 80 9.57 -13.90 -10.75
N ALA A 81 9.40 -14.54 -11.91
CA ALA A 81 8.31 -14.23 -12.84
C ALA A 81 6.89 -14.36 -12.25
N TRP A 82 6.69 -15.26 -11.28
CA TRP A 82 5.40 -15.44 -10.60
C TRP A 82 5.05 -14.26 -9.69
N GLU A 83 6.06 -13.61 -9.07
CA GLU A 83 5.86 -12.44 -8.21
C GLU A 83 5.43 -11.24 -9.05
N TRP A 84 6.07 -11.05 -10.20
CA TRP A 84 5.70 -10.01 -11.14
C TRP A 84 4.29 -10.21 -11.71
N ARG A 85 3.85 -11.47 -11.85
CA ARG A 85 2.46 -11.79 -12.25
C ARG A 85 1.46 -11.48 -11.13
N LEU A 86 1.78 -11.83 -9.88
CA LEU A 86 0.94 -11.50 -8.73
C LEU A 86 0.81 -9.98 -8.54
N TYR A 87 1.94 -9.26 -8.64
CA TYR A 87 1.97 -7.80 -8.58
C TYR A 87 1.00 -7.20 -9.59
N ARG A 88 1.11 -7.57 -10.87
CA ARG A 88 0.23 -7.07 -11.94
C ARG A 88 -1.24 -7.42 -11.77
N ILE A 89 -1.55 -8.53 -11.10
CA ILE A 89 -2.95 -8.88 -10.76
C ILE A 89 -3.49 -7.95 -9.67
N LEU A 90 -2.65 -7.58 -8.70
CA LEU A 90 -3.04 -6.74 -7.56
C LEU A 90 -3.09 -5.24 -7.91
N THR A 91 -2.12 -4.74 -8.68
CA THR A 91 -2.01 -3.31 -9.05
C THR A 91 -2.59 -2.98 -10.41
N GLY A 92 -3.05 -3.99 -11.17
CA GLY A 92 -3.55 -3.80 -12.53
C GLY A 92 -2.45 -3.70 -13.59
N THR A 93 -2.88 -3.44 -14.83
CA THR A 93 -2.00 -3.37 -16.01
C THR A 93 -1.56 -1.95 -16.38
N ALA A 94 -1.92 -0.95 -15.56
CA ALA A 94 -1.49 0.44 -15.79
C ALA A 94 0.05 0.54 -15.75
N ASP A 95 0.60 1.40 -16.58
CA ASP A 95 2.04 1.67 -16.57
C ASP A 95 2.34 2.72 -15.49
N PRO A 96 3.09 2.38 -14.43
CA PRO A 96 3.37 3.29 -13.31
C PRO A 96 4.07 4.58 -13.74
N VAL A 97 4.85 4.55 -14.82
CA VAL A 97 5.47 5.76 -15.37
C VAL A 97 4.41 6.72 -15.93
N ARG A 98 3.41 6.19 -16.65
CA ARG A 98 2.30 7.00 -17.17
C ARG A 98 1.37 7.49 -16.07
N GLU A 99 1.11 6.66 -15.07
CA GLU A 99 0.30 7.06 -13.92
C GLU A 99 0.99 8.18 -13.13
N ALA A 100 2.30 8.04 -12.89
CA ALA A 100 3.11 9.10 -12.31
C ALA A 100 3.15 10.37 -13.19
N GLU A 101 3.24 10.25 -14.52
CA GLU A 101 3.16 11.39 -15.45
C GLU A 101 1.89 12.20 -15.19
N THR A 102 0.73 11.54 -15.08
CA THR A 102 -0.56 12.20 -14.78
C THR A 102 -0.55 12.89 -13.42
N TRP A 103 -0.03 12.25 -12.37
CA TRP A 103 0.04 12.88 -11.04
C TRP A 103 0.99 14.09 -11.01
N TYR A 104 2.12 14.03 -11.72
CA TYR A 104 3.04 15.17 -11.79
C TYR A 104 2.51 16.30 -12.68
N GLU A 105 1.68 16.00 -13.67
CA GLU A 105 0.94 17.00 -14.43
C GLU A 105 -0.08 17.74 -13.55
N GLU A 106 -0.89 17.00 -12.77
CA GLU A 106 -1.79 17.59 -11.77
C GLU A 106 -1.03 18.45 -10.73
N LEU A 107 0.15 17.98 -10.29
CA LEU A 107 0.97 18.72 -9.33
C LEU A 107 1.53 20.02 -9.93
N ALA A 108 2.00 19.99 -11.18
CA ALA A 108 2.56 21.16 -11.85
C ALA A 108 1.49 22.25 -12.12
N ASP A 109 0.24 21.85 -12.36
CA ASP A 109 -0.89 22.78 -12.49
C ASP A 109 -1.25 23.44 -11.15
N ALA A 110 -0.97 22.76 -10.02
CA ALA A 110 -1.30 23.23 -8.68
C ALA A 110 -0.18 24.06 -8.02
N ILE A 111 1.08 23.70 -8.25
CA ILE A 111 2.25 24.27 -7.56
C ILE A 111 3.39 24.48 -8.57
N ASP A 112 3.92 25.71 -8.61
CA ASP A 112 5.13 26.03 -9.36
C ASP A 112 6.36 25.55 -8.59
N SER A 113 6.94 24.42 -9.02
CA SER A 113 8.15 23.85 -8.43
C SER A 113 9.09 23.32 -9.51
N ASP A 114 10.36 23.73 -9.41
CA ASP A 114 11.44 23.27 -10.30
C ASP A 114 11.62 21.74 -10.22
N SER A 115 11.63 21.15 -9.02
CA SER A 115 11.78 19.69 -8.85
C SER A 115 10.61 18.92 -9.46
N ALA A 116 9.37 19.36 -9.23
CA ALA A 116 8.20 18.76 -9.85
C ALA A 116 8.26 18.85 -11.39
N ALA A 117 8.73 19.99 -11.92
CA ALA A 117 8.91 20.19 -13.36
C ALA A 117 9.97 19.23 -13.94
N LEU A 118 11.11 19.04 -13.27
CA LEU A 118 12.14 18.07 -13.66
C LEU A 118 11.61 16.63 -13.66
N HIS A 119 10.96 16.22 -12.57
CA HIS A 119 10.39 14.87 -12.44
C HIS A 119 9.36 14.60 -13.54
N ARG A 120 8.48 15.57 -13.85
CA ARG A 120 7.53 15.47 -14.96
C ARG A 120 8.24 15.26 -16.31
N ALA A 121 9.28 16.06 -16.60
CA ALA A 121 10.02 15.94 -17.86
C ALA A 121 10.72 14.58 -17.99
N ILE A 122 11.26 14.02 -16.90
CA ILE A 122 11.86 12.69 -16.90
C ILE A 122 10.80 11.61 -17.18
N LEU A 123 9.64 11.68 -16.52
CA LEU A 123 8.55 10.71 -16.74
C LEU A 123 8.01 10.77 -18.16
N LEU A 124 7.84 11.97 -18.70
CA LEU A 124 7.45 12.20 -20.08
C LEU A 124 8.48 11.61 -21.07
N ALA A 125 9.76 11.74 -20.77
CA ALA A 125 10.81 11.15 -21.61
C ALA A 125 10.84 9.62 -21.55
N GLU A 126 10.62 9.06 -20.36
CA GLU A 126 10.52 7.62 -20.15
C GLU A 126 9.25 7.01 -20.78
N SER A 127 8.21 7.80 -21.03
CA SER A 127 7.00 7.35 -21.74
C SER A 127 7.16 7.26 -23.27
N GLY A 128 8.27 7.79 -23.81
CA GLY A 128 8.76 7.45 -25.16
C GLY A 128 8.47 8.45 -26.28
N ASP A 129 8.19 9.72 -25.96
CA ASP A 129 7.94 10.77 -26.96
C ASP A 129 8.95 11.93 -26.82
N PRO A 130 10.06 11.93 -27.58
CA PRO A 130 11.12 12.93 -27.44
C PRO A 130 10.69 14.34 -27.88
N ASP A 131 9.73 14.45 -28.81
CA ASP A 131 9.26 15.75 -29.31
C ASP A 131 8.48 16.49 -28.21
N ARG A 132 7.62 15.76 -27.47
CA ARG A 132 6.93 16.31 -26.28
C ARG A 132 7.91 16.74 -25.19
N VAL A 133 9.02 16.04 -25.02
CA VAL A 133 10.07 16.41 -24.04
C VAL A 133 10.76 17.69 -24.47
N GLU A 134 11.12 17.82 -25.74
CA GLU A 134 11.76 19.04 -26.27
C GLU A 134 10.87 20.27 -26.08
N GLU A 135 9.57 20.15 -26.37
CA GLU A 135 8.58 21.20 -26.11
C GLU A 135 8.47 21.53 -24.62
N ALA A 136 8.43 20.51 -23.74
CA ALA A 136 8.28 20.70 -22.31
C ALA A 136 9.46 21.45 -21.66
N ILE A 137 10.70 21.22 -22.13
CA ILE A 137 11.90 21.87 -21.57
C ILE A 137 12.30 23.15 -22.30
N ALA A 138 11.71 23.47 -23.46
CA ALA A 138 12.04 24.68 -24.21
C ALA A 138 11.92 25.97 -23.38
N PRO A 139 10.85 26.17 -22.55
CA PRO A 139 10.74 27.35 -21.71
C PRO A 139 11.81 27.46 -20.63
N TRP A 140 12.47 26.35 -20.25
CA TRP A 140 13.46 26.34 -19.16
C TRP A 140 14.79 26.97 -19.59
N LYS A 141 15.08 26.98 -20.89
CA LYS A 141 16.29 27.61 -21.44
C LYS A 141 16.36 29.11 -21.16
N GLU A 142 15.23 29.75 -20.87
CA GLU A 142 15.12 31.20 -20.64
C GLU A 142 14.78 31.55 -19.18
N ARG A 143 14.47 30.54 -18.34
CA ARG A 143 13.90 30.71 -16.99
C ARG A 143 14.92 30.87 -15.85
N GLY A 144 16.21 31.03 -16.20
CA GLY A 144 17.32 31.19 -15.25
C GLY A 144 18.29 30.00 -15.22
N GLU A 145 19.38 30.14 -14.47
CA GLU A 145 20.49 29.16 -14.47
C GLU A 145 20.08 27.76 -14.00
N SER A 146 19.21 27.66 -12.97
CA SER A 146 18.75 26.36 -12.44
C SER A 146 17.95 25.57 -13.48
N ALA A 147 16.96 26.22 -14.10
CA ALA A 147 16.13 25.63 -15.14
C ALA A 147 16.94 25.26 -16.39
N GLN A 148 17.92 26.10 -16.77
CA GLN A 148 18.85 25.80 -17.86
C GLN A 148 19.69 24.54 -17.56
N ARG A 149 20.20 24.39 -16.33
CA ARG A 149 20.92 23.18 -15.92
C ARG A 149 20.02 21.95 -16.01
N MET A 150 18.81 22.00 -15.48
CA MET A 150 17.84 20.91 -15.55
C MET A 150 17.52 20.51 -17.00
N ALA A 151 17.31 21.51 -17.88
CA ALA A 151 17.10 21.27 -19.31
C ALA A 151 18.33 20.60 -19.96
N SER A 152 19.54 20.96 -19.53
CA SER A 152 20.78 20.34 -20.03
C SER A 152 20.89 18.87 -19.63
N TRP A 153 20.50 18.51 -18.41
CA TRP A 153 20.49 17.12 -17.93
C TRP A 153 19.49 16.27 -18.72
N VAL A 154 18.26 16.75 -18.89
CA VAL A 154 17.21 16.05 -19.67
C VAL A 154 17.62 15.94 -21.14
N SER A 155 18.18 17.01 -21.72
CA SER A 155 18.65 16.99 -23.12
C SER A 155 19.78 15.98 -23.32
N ALA A 156 20.76 15.96 -22.42
CA ALA A 156 21.87 15.00 -22.46
C ALA A 156 21.40 13.55 -22.29
N ALA A 157 20.32 13.31 -21.54
CA ALA A 157 19.76 11.98 -21.34
C ALA A 157 18.91 11.49 -22.53
N TYR A 158 18.11 12.35 -23.15
CA TYR A 158 17.05 11.91 -24.08
C TYR A 158 17.06 12.55 -25.46
N LEU A 159 17.62 13.74 -25.63
CA LEU A 159 17.44 14.55 -26.84
C LEU A 159 18.72 14.67 -27.68
N GLY A 160 18.54 14.92 -28.98
CA GLY A 160 19.61 15.32 -29.89
C GLY A 160 20.74 14.29 -30.07
N ALA A 161 21.95 14.77 -30.36
CA ALA A 161 23.14 13.94 -30.42
C ALA A 161 23.69 13.64 -29.01
N PRO A 162 24.31 12.47 -28.79
CA PRO A 162 24.98 12.17 -27.53
C PRO A 162 26.01 13.25 -27.18
N PRO A 163 26.12 13.67 -25.91
CA PRO A 163 27.17 14.57 -25.50
C PRO A 163 28.54 13.91 -25.65
N GLU A 164 29.58 14.74 -25.78
CA GLU A 164 30.96 14.25 -25.74
C GLU A 164 31.22 13.48 -24.43
N PRO A 165 31.99 12.37 -24.43
CA PRO A 165 32.15 11.52 -23.25
C PRO A 165 32.70 12.23 -22.00
N GLU A 166 33.48 13.28 -22.16
CA GLU A 166 33.99 14.10 -21.06
C GLU A 166 32.90 15.02 -20.49
N ALA A 167 32.13 15.68 -21.37
CA ALA A 167 31.00 16.51 -20.98
C ALA A 167 29.90 15.68 -20.29
N GLY A 168 29.58 14.49 -20.82
CA GLY A 168 28.62 13.59 -20.20
C GLY A 168 29.05 13.11 -18.81
N ARG A 169 30.35 12.83 -18.60
CA ARG A 169 30.87 12.49 -17.26
C ARG A 169 30.82 13.67 -16.28
N ALA A 170 31.06 14.89 -16.76
CA ALA A 170 30.91 16.10 -15.95
C ALA A 170 29.45 16.31 -15.53
N LEU A 171 28.50 16.13 -16.45
CA LEU A 171 27.06 16.20 -16.14
C LEU A 171 26.64 15.14 -15.13
N ILE A 172 27.13 13.90 -15.25
CA ILE A 172 26.85 12.83 -14.26
C ILE A 172 27.38 13.20 -12.87
N ALA A 173 28.58 13.79 -12.79
CA ALA A 173 29.16 14.21 -11.53
C ALA A 173 28.35 15.36 -10.89
N GLU A 174 27.96 16.36 -11.70
CA GLU A 174 27.11 17.46 -11.27
C GLU A 174 25.75 16.98 -10.78
N LEU A 175 25.11 16.07 -11.52
CA LEU A 175 23.80 15.54 -11.18
C LEU A 175 23.80 14.84 -9.82
N ARG A 176 24.86 14.09 -9.51
CA ARG A 176 25.02 13.38 -8.24
C ARG A 176 25.34 14.31 -7.06
N ASP A 177 25.87 15.50 -7.34
CA ASP A 177 26.19 16.50 -6.32
C ASP A 177 24.95 17.35 -5.98
N GLN A 178 24.18 17.73 -7.01
CA GLN A 178 22.99 18.57 -6.85
C GLN A 178 21.73 17.80 -6.49
N LEU A 179 21.54 16.59 -7.03
CA LEU A 179 20.37 15.76 -6.75
C LEU A 179 20.73 14.68 -5.74
N GLY A 180 19.80 14.44 -4.79
CA GLY A 180 19.90 13.34 -3.86
C GLY A 180 19.74 11.99 -4.57
N PRO A 181 20.19 10.88 -3.93
CA PRO A 181 20.07 9.55 -4.52
C PRO A 181 18.62 9.07 -4.53
N ASP A 182 18.01 9.06 -5.71
CA ASP A 182 16.62 8.62 -5.95
C ASP A 182 16.49 7.93 -7.32
N TRP A 183 15.26 7.57 -7.69
CA TRP A 183 15.01 6.91 -8.97
C TRP A 183 15.24 7.86 -10.16
N PHE A 184 14.88 9.14 -10.03
CA PHE A 184 14.96 10.13 -11.12
C PHE A 184 16.41 10.47 -11.49
N SER A 185 17.23 10.74 -10.48
CA SER A 185 18.66 11.01 -10.62
C SER A 185 19.40 9.80 -11.20
N ASP A 186 19.19 8.61 -10.65
CA ASP A 186 19.82 7.39 -11.18
C ASP A 186 19.36 7.07 -12.60
N THR A 187 18.10 7.34 -12.94
CA THR A 187 17.60 7.19 -14.31
C THR A 187 18.34 8.13 -15.27
N LEU A 188 18.44 9.43 -14.94
CA LEU A 188 19.21 10.38 -15.75
C LEU A 188 20.68 9.96 -15.90
N VAL A 189 21.34 9.57 -14.80
CA VAL A 189 22.72 9.05 -14.85
C VAL A 189 22.81 7.85 -15.77
N GLY A 190 21.91 6.87 -15.63
CA GLY A 190 21.88 5.66 -16.45
C GLY A 190 21.70 5.95 -17.95
N ARG A 191 20.83 6.90 -18.28
CA ARG A 191 20.55 7.32 -19.66
C ARG A 191 21.72 8.08 -20.28
N ILE A 192 22.28 9.06 -19.57
CA ILE A 192 23.48 9.79 -20.04
C ILE A 192 24.64 8.81 -20.22
N ALA A 193 24.89 7.94 -19.23
CA ALA A 193 25.94 6.94 -19.28
C ALA A 193 25.78 5.98 -20.47
N ALA A 194 24.54 5.54 -20.76
CA ALA A 194 24.26 4.71 -21.92
C ALA A 194 24.58 5.43 -23.24
N ARG A 195 24.30 6.73 -23.35
CA ARG A 195 24.55 7.53 -24.55
C ARG A 195 26.04 7.79 -24.80
N ILE A 196 26.83 7.96 -23.74
CA ILE A 196 28.29 8.15 -23.85
C ILE A 196 29.10 6.85 -23.81
N GLY A 197 28.45 5.69 -23.66
CA GLY A 197 29.11 4.38 -23.58
C GLY A 197 29.80 4.08 -22.25
N ASP A 198 29.49 4.81 -21.17
CA ASP A 198 30.04 4.55 -19.83
C ASP A 198 29.29 3.39 -19.13
N ALA A 199 29.71 2.16 -19.43
CA ALA A 199 29.13 0.96 -18.84
C ALA A 199 29.26 0.91 -17.31
N ARG A 200 30.28 1.54 -16.73
CA ARG A 200 30.49 1.56 -15.27
C ARG A 200 29.48 2.48 -14.59
N ALA A 201 29.33 3.71 -15.08
CA ALA A 201 28.35 4.65 -14.53
C ALA A 201 26.92 4.12 -14.68
N ARG A 202 26.62 3.51 -15.83
CA ARG A 202 25.32 2.87 -16.08
C ARG A 202 25.03 1.74 -15.10
N SER A 203 25.93 0.77 -14.96
CA SER A 203 25.74 -0.37 -14.04
C SER A 203 25.65 0.06 -12.58
N GLN A 204 26.38 1.12 -12.19
CA GLN A 204 26.26 1.70 -10.85
C GLN A 204 24.86 2.25 -10.59
N ALA A 205 24.31 3.05 -11.51
CA ALA A 205 22.97 3.61 -11.38
C ALA A 205 21.90 2.50 -11.32
N GLU A 206 21.94 1.55 -12.26
CA GLU A 206 21.02 0.40 -12.28
C GLU A 206 21.10 -0.41 -10.96
N SER A 207 22.31 -0.64 -10.45
CA SER A 207 22.50 -1.38 -9.20
C SER A 207 21.98 -0.63 -7.97
N ALA A 208 22.04 0.69 -7.95
CA ALA A 208 21.54 1.53 -6.85
C ALA A 208 20.01 1.45 -6.79
N MET A 209 19.33 1.60 -7.93
CA MET A 209 17.88 1.45 -8.06
C MET A 209 17.43 0.07 -7.60
N VAL A 210 18.08 -1.00 -8.08
CA VAL A 210 17.76 -2.38 -7.68
C VAL A 210 18.05 -2.62 -6.20
N ALA A 211 19.11 -2.03 -5.62
CA ALA A 211 19.40 -2.16 -4.20
C ALA A 211 18.30 -1.55 -3.32
N ARG A 212 17.83 -0.33 -3.64
CA ARG A 212 16.73 0.32 -2.92
C ARG A 212 15.42 -0.47 -3.06
N GLY A 213 15.08 -0.88 -4.29
CA GLY A 213 13.88 -1.68 -4.56
C GLY A 213 13.88 -3.04 -3.85
N ARG A 214 15.03 -3.71 -3.74
CA ARG A 214 15.13 -5.02 -3.03
C ARG A 214 14.79 -4.94 -1.55
N VAL A 215 15.18 -3.86 -0.87
CA VAL A 215 14.84 -3.67 0.56
C VAL A 215 13.32 -3.56 0.72
N LEU A 216 12.67 -2.79 -0.15
CA LEU A 216 11.22 -2.66 -0.14
C LEU A 216 10.53 -3.98 -0.49
N HIS A 217 11.04 -4.70 -1.50
CA HIS A 217 10.52 -6.01 -1.91
C HIS A 217 10.60 -7.04 -0.78
N LEU A 218 11.71 -7.07 -0.03
CA LEU A 218 11.86 -7.96 1.13
C LEU A 218 10.81 -7.65 2.20
N ARG A 219 10.59 -6.36 2.50
CA ARG A 219 9.57 -5.94 3.48
C ARG A 219 8.17 -6.37 3.03
N LEU A 220 7.83 -6.19 1.76
CA LEU A 220 6.56 -6.67 1.20
C LEU A 220 6.43 -8.19 1.31
N ARG A 221 7.47 -8.95 0.97
CA ARG A 221 7.49 -10.42 1.11
C ARG A 221 7.26 -10.85 2.55
N LEU A 222 7.93 -10.21 3.52
CA LEU A 222 7.75 -10.51 4.94
C LEU A 222 6.33 -10.20 5.42
N LEU A 223 5.78 -9.07 5.00
CA LEU A 223 4.40 -8.69 5.32
C LEU A 223 3.40 -9.69 4.73
N MET A 224 3.58 -10.06 3.45
CA MET A 224 2.74 -11.06 2.80
C MET A 224 2.84 -12.42 3.48
N ALA A 225 4.06 -12.88 3.79
CA ALA A 225 4.27 -14.13 4.51
C ALA A 225 3.58 -14.12 5.88
N LEU A 226 3.69 -13.01 6.62
CA LEU A 226 3.01 -12.83 7.90
C LEU A 226 1.48 -12.90 7.73
N VAL A 227 0.91 -12.17 6.77
CA VAL A 227 -0.53 -12.22 6.48
C VAL A 227 -0.96 -13.64 6.11
N THR A 228 -0.22 -14.35 5.26
CA THR A 228 -0.50 -15.73 4.89
C THR A 228 -0.46 -16.66 6.11
N VAL A 229 0.53 -16.52 7.00
CA VAL A 229 0.62 -17.32 8.23
C VAL A 229 -0.56 -17.04 9.15
N LEU A 230 -0.95 -15.77 9.31
CA LEU A 230 -2.11 -15.40 10.12
C LEU A 230 -3.41 -15.98 9.54
N LEU A 231 -3.59 -15.90 8.22
CA LEU A 231 -4.75 -16.48 7.54
C LEU A 231 -4.79 -18.00 7.69
N ALA A 232 -3.65 -18.68 7.51
CA ALA A 232 -3.55 -20.13 7.68
C ALA A 232 -3.81 -20.56 9.12
N ALA A 233 -3.30 -19.82 10.11
CA ALA A 233 -3.56 -20.05 11.52
C ALA A 233 -5.03 -19.86 11.86
N GLY A 234 -5.66 -18.79 11.34
CA GLY A 234 -7.10 -18.55 11.48
C GLY A 234 -7.94 -19.67 10.86
N ALA A 235 -7.61 -20.11 9.65
CA ALA A 235 -8.28 -21.23 8.97
C ALA A 235 -8.07 -22.56 9.72
N LEU A 236 -6.88 -22.82 10.26
CA LEU A 236 -6.59 -24.01 11.06
C LEU A 236 -7.35 -24.00 12.39
N ALA A 237 -7.42 -22.85 13.06
CA ALA A 237 -8.21 -22.69 14.28
C ALA A 237 -9.70 -22.92 14.01
N LEU A 238 -10.20 -22.35 12.91
CA LEU A 238 -11.59 -22.50 12.47
C LEU A 238 -11.91 -23.96 12.13
N THR A 239 -11.09 -24.62 11.31
CA THR A 239 -11.26 -26.04 10.96
C THR A 239 -11.14 -26.93 12.18
N ARG A 240 -10.19 -26.69 13.10
CA ARG A 240 -10.14 -27.43 14.38
C ARG A 240 -11.40 -27.24 15.20
N MET A 241 -11.95 -26.03 15.26
CA MET A 241 -13.18 -25.73 15.99
C MET A 241 -14.38 -26.48 15.39
N LEU A 242 -14.52 -26.48 14.06
CA LEU A 242 -15.58 -27.17 13.32
C LEU A 242 -15.42 -28.70 13.34
N ALA A 243 -14.18 -29.19 13.32
CA ALA A 243 -13.87 -30.62 13.32
C ALA A 243 -13.88 -31.24 14.72
N ARG A 244 -14.13 -30.46 15.80
CA ARG A 244 -14.32 -31.04 17.13
C ARG A 244 -15.59 -31.89 17.12
N PRO A 245 -15.49 -33.22 17.28
CA PRO A 245 -16.66 -34.08 17.27
C PRO A 245 -17.40 -33.96 18.61
N SER A 246 -18.46 -33.14 18.66
CA SER A 246 -19.48 -33.09 19.72
C SER A 246 -18.98 -32.85 21.17
N PRO A 247 -19.87 -32.52 22.13
CA PRO A 247 -19.45 -31.86 23.37
C PRO A 247 -18.62 -32.78 24.25
N VAL A 248 -17.55 -32.22 24.82
CA VAL A 248 -16.77 -32.86 25.88
C VAL A 248 -17.74 -33.21 27.02
N ARG A 249 -17.98 -34.49 27.26
CA ARG A 249 -18.78 -34.96 28.39
C ARG A 249 -17.86 -35.15 29.59
N VAL A 250 -18.19 -34.55 30.73
CA VAL A 250 -17.66 -34.98 32.03
C VAL A 250 -18.79 -35.72 32.73
N ALA A 251 -18.68 -37.04 32.80
CA ALA A 251 -19.72 -37.97 33.28
C ALA A 251 -21.05 -37.88 32.49
N ALA A 252 -22.19 -38.19 33.15
CA ALA A 252 -23.52 -38.24 32.53
C ALA A 252 -24.10 -36.86 32.20
N ALA A 253 -23.49 -35.77 32.67
CA ALA A 253 -23.91 -34.41 32.38
C ALA A 253 -23.35 -33.95 31.01
N PRO A 254 -24.20 -33.51 30.07
CA PRO A 254 -23.70 -32.80 28.89
C PRO A 254 -23.01 -31.53 29.37
N LEU A 255 -21.73 -31.36 29.06
CA LEU A 255 -21.02 -30.10 29.30
C LEU A 255 -21.26 -29.22 28.07
N PRO A 256 -22.04 -28.14 28.20
CA PRO A 256 -22.38 -27.34 27.05
C PRO A 256 -21.20 -26.47 26.62
N PRO A 257 -21.04 -26.26 25.32
CA PRO A 257 -20.95 -24.92 24.81
C PRO A 257 -22.33 -24.54 24.23
N ASP A 258 -23.17 -23.88 25.02
CA ASP A 258 -24.56 -23.49 24.65
C ASP A 258 -24.63 -22.36 23.61
N TRP A 259 -23.52 -21.97 23.01
CA TRP A 259 -23.47 -20.75 22.20
C TRP A 259 -24.02 -21.09 20.83
N SER A 260 -25.14 -20.45 20.49
CA SER A 260 -25.67 -20.51 19.13
C SER A 260 -24.65 -19.91 18.16
N THR A 261 -24.73 -20.25 16.88
CA THR A 261 -23.91 -19.60 15.83
C THR A 261 -24.08 -18.07 15.85
N ALA A 262 -25.24 -17.58 16.27
CA ALA A 262 -25.51 -16.16 16.48
C ALA A 262 -24.72 -15.57 17.66
N ASP A 263 -24.52 -16.33 18.75
CA ASP A 263 -23.71 -15.89 19.90
C ASP A 263 -22.21 -15.86 19.54
N GLY A 264 -21.75 -16.83 18.76
CA GLY A 264 -20.39 -16.84 18.20
C GLY A 264 -20.14 -15.67 17.25
N TYR A 265 -21.09 -15.38 16.36
CA TYR A 265 -21.04 -14.20 15.49
C TYR A 265 -21.08 -12.89 16.28
N ALA A 266 -21.95 -12.79 17.29
CA ALA A 266 -22.05 -11.62 18.15
C ALA A 266 -20.74 -11.35 18.91
N LEU A 267 -20.09 -12.40 19.42
CA LEU A 267 -18.79 -12.30 20.07
C LEU A 267 -17.70 -11.84 19.09
N PHE A 268 -17.66 -12.44 17.89
CA PHE A 268 -16.69 -12.07 16.85
C PHE A 268 -16.85 -10.61 16.43
N VAL A 269 -18.07 -10.20 16.09
CA VAL A 269 -18.37 -8.84 15.62
C VAL A 269 -18.14 -7.80 16.71
N ARG A 270 -18.39 -8.12 17.99
CA ARG A 270 -18.07 -7.21 19.10
C ARG A 270 -16.58 -7.18 19.41
N GLY A 271 -15.90 -8.32 19.31
CA GLY A 271 -14.45 -8.42 19.47
C GLY A 271 -13.68 -7.66 18.39
N LEU A 272 -14.19 -7.66 17.16
CA LEU A 272 -13.60 -6.90 16.04
C LEU A 272 -14.08 -5.44 16.03
N GLY A 273 -15.38 -5.23 16.22
CA GLY A 273 -16.04 -3.93 16.03
C GLY A 273 -15.85 -2.95 17.18
N ALA A 274 -15.75 -3.41 18.44
CA ALA A 274 -15.58 -2.49 19.57
C ALA A 274 -14.20 -1.80 19.58
N PRO A 275 -13.06 -2.50 19.38
CA PRO A 275 -11.77 -1.85 19.21
C PRO A 275 -11.75 -0.88 18.02
N GLN A 276 -12.40 -1.25 16.91
CA GLN A 276 -12.45 -0.38 15.72
C GLN A 276 -13.35 0.85 15.90
N ALA A 277 -14.45 0.73 16.64
CA ALA A 277 -15.26 1.88 17.04
C ALA A 277 -14.45 2.87 17.89
N ILE A 278 -13.66 2.37 18.83
CA ILE A 278 -12.78 3.19 19.67
C ILE A 278 -11.72 3.89 18.80
N ILE A 279 -11.07 3.16 17.89
CA ILE A 279 -10.07 3.74 16.96
C ILE A 279 -10.70 4.83 16.09
N LEU A 280 -11.90 4.60 15.54
CA LEU A 280 -12.64 5.60 14.74
C LEU A 280 -12.94 6.86 15.56
N VAL A 281 -13.46 6.71 16.79
CA VAL A 281 -13.76 7.85 17.66
C VAL A 281 -12.50 8.63 18.01
N VAL A 282 -11.41 7.95 18.35
CA VAL A 282 -10.11 8.57 18.63
C VAL A 282 -9.60 9.32 17.40
N PHE A 283 -9.65 8.70 16.21
CA PHE A 283 -9.24 9.34 14.95
C PHE A 283 -10.04 10.62 14.67
N PHE A 284 -11.38 10.58 14.80
CA PHE A 284 -12.22 11.75 14.61
C PHE A 284 -11.98 12.85 15.65
N LEU A 285 -11.75 12.48 16.92
CA LEU A 285 -11.42 13.44 17.97
C LEU A 285 -10.06 14.11 17.73
N LEU A 286 -9.03 13.33 17.36
CA LEU A 286 -7.71 13.86 17.03
C LEU A 286 -7.74 14.77 15.79
N ARG A 287 -8.50 14.40 14.77
CA ARG A 287 -8.70 15.23 13.58
C ARG A 287 -9.42 16.54 13.89
N ARG A 288 -10.38 16.55 14.82
CA ARG A 288 -11.10 17.76 15.22
C ARG A 288 -10.28 18.71 16.10
N LEU A 289 -9.19 18.20 16.69
CA LEU A 289 -8.26 18.95 17.55
C LEU A 289 -7.04 19.47 16.79
N SER A 290 -6.89 19.10 15.51
CA SER A 290 -5.87 19.64 14.62
C SER A 290 -6.49 20.85 13.90
N PRO A 291 -6.01 22.09 14.14
CA PRO A 291 -6.54 23.31 13.53
C PRO A 291 -6.29 23.37 12.02
#